data_AF-A0A5D8M1F4-F1
#
_entry.id   AF-A0A5D8M1F4-F1
#
_cell.length_a   1.000
_cell.length_b   1.000
_cell.length_c   1.000
_cell.angle_alpha   90.00
_cell.angle_beta   90.00
_cell.angle_gamma   90.00
#
_symmetry.space_group_name_H-M   'P 1'
#
loop_
_entity.id
_entity.type
_entity.pdbx_description
1 polymer ?
#
loop_
_entity_poly.entity_id
_entity_poly.type
_entity_poly.pdbx_seq_one_letter_code
_entity_poly.pdbx_strand_id
1 'polypeptide(L)' 'ATDALREALLSWLAKGEKINYSAQDSDILTTIGFRPDAASVDDSREKFTPAQNMIFSRKSAQLASRQSV' A
#
# COMPACT_ATOMS: atom_id res chain seq x y z
N ALA A 1 26.76 -6.75 -14.69
CA ALA A 1 26.51 -7.75 -13.62
C ALA A 1 25.02 -7.85 -13.31
N THR A 2 24.34 -6.72 -13.04
CA THR A 2 22.89 -6.69 -12.80
C THR A 2 22.07 -7.20 -14.00
N ASP A 3 22.50 -6.90 -15.23
CA ASP A 3 21.80 -7.38 -16.43
C ASP A 3 21.82 -8.91 -16.54
N ALA A 4 22.96 -9.55 -16.22
CA ALA A 4 23.07 -11.01 -16.21
C ALA A 4 22.14 -11.63 -15.15
N LEU A 5 22.03 -11.03 -13.97
CA LEU A 5 21.09 -11.47 -12.92
C LEU A 5 19.63 -11.28 -13.35
N ARG A 6 19.31 -10.15 -14.02
CA ARG A 6 17.97 -9.88 -14.55
C ARG A 6 17.57 -10.93 -15.58
N GLU A 7 18.45 -11.24 -16.54
CA GLU A 7 18.16 -12.22 -17.59
C GLU A 7 18.05 -13.65 -17.04
N ALA A 8 18.87 -14.01 -16.04
CA ALA A 8 18.73 -15.29 -15.34
C ALA A 8 17.38 -15.39 -14.60
N LEU A 9 16.95 -14.32 -13.94
CA LEU A 9 15.65 -14.26 -13.26
C LEU A 9 14.48 -14.35 -14.24
N LEU A 10 14.52 -13.60 -15.35
CA LEU A 10 13.49 -13.66 -16.39
C LEU A 10 13.37 -15.06 -17.01
N SER A 11 14.51 -15.70 -17.27
CA SER A 11 14.53 -17.09 -17.79
C SER A 11 13.94 -18.09 -16.81
N TRP A 12 14.14 -17.88 -15.49
CA TRP A 12 13.51 -18.71 -14.46
C TRP A 12 12.01 -18.45 -14.35
N LEU A 13 11.58 -17.18 -14.35
CA LEU A 13 10.16 -16.79 -14.32
C LEU A 13 9.38 -17.33 -15.53
N ALA A 14 10.00 -17.40 -16.71
CA ALA A 14 9.39 -17.94 -17.92
C ALA A 14 8.97 -19.42 -17.83
N LYS A 15 9.49 -20.16 -16.84
CA LYS A 15 9.04 -21.54 -16.56
C LYS A 15 7.64 -21.61 -15.96
N GLY A 16 7.11 -20.50 -15.42
CA GLY A 16 5.75 -20.42 -14.89
C GLY A 16 5.53 -21.17 -13.58
N GLU A 17 6.58 -21.42 -12.81
CA GLU A 17 6.45 -22.02 -11.46
C GLU A 17 5.65 -21.09 -10.53
N LYS A 18 4.82 -21.68 -9.66
CA LYS A 18 4.06 -20.91 -8.67
C LYS A 18 5.02 -20.31 -7.64
N ILE A 19 4.96 -19.00 -7.46
CA ILE A 19 5.75 -18.27 -6.46
C ILE A 19 4.90 -18.06 -5.22
N ASN A 20 5.35 -18.58 -4.09
CA ASN A 20 4.71 -18.40 -2.79
C ASN A 20 5.57 -17.49 -1.91
N TYR A 21 4.98 -16.96 -0.83
CA TYR A 21 5.73 -16.24 0.18
C TYR A 21 6.75 -17.14 0.88
N SER A 22 7.84 -16.54 1.34
CA SER A 22 8.80 -17.21 2.22
C SER A 22 8.09 -17.67 3.49
N ALA A 23 8.40 -18.89 3.95
CA ALA A 23 7.73 -19.51 5.11
C ALA A 23 7.78 -18.64 6.38
N GLN A 24 8.86 -17.88 6.57
CA GLN A 24 9.04 -16.98 7.72
C GLN A 24 7.98 -15.87 7.79
N ASP A 25 7.56 -15.32 6.64
CA ASP A 25 6.70 -14.13 6.57
C ASP A 25 5.32 -14.43 5.96
N SER A 26 5.06 -15.70 5.66
CA SER A 26 3.87 -16.14 4.92
C SER A 26 2.58 -15.65 5.58
N ASP A 27 2.44 -15.83 6.90
CA ASP A 27 1.21 -15.45 7.61
C ASP A 27 0.94 -13.95 7.52
N ILE A 28 1.98 -13.12 7.69
CA ILE A 28 1.86 -11.67 7.60
C ILE A 28 1.50 -11.25 6.18
N LEU A 29 2.25 -11.73 5.19
CA LEU A 29 2.10 -11.35 3.78
C LEU A 29 0.78 -11.83 3.18
N THR A 30 0.29 -12.99 3.59
CA THR A 30 -1.05 -13.49 3.24
C THR A 30 -2.13 -12.66 3.92
N THR A 31 -1.98 -12.32 5.20
CA THR A 31 -2.98 -11.56 5.96
C THR A 31 -3.19 -10.15 5.40
N ILE A 32 -2.11 -9.46 5.01
CA ILE A 32 -2.21 -8.09 4.47
C ILE A 32 -2.68 -8.05 3.01
N GLY A 33 -2.63 -9.19 2.31
CA GLY A 33 -2.89 -9.27 0.87
C GLY A 33 -1.77 -8.65 0.02
N PHE A 34 -1.73 -9.02 -1.26
CA PHE A 34 -0.62 -8.62 -2.14
C PHE A 34 -0.59 -7.11 -2.44
N ARG A 35 -1.75 -6.46 -2.50
CA ARG A 35 -1.90 -5.03 -2.81
C ARG A 35 -3.04 -4.43 -1.99
N PRO A 36 -2.99 -3.11 -1.72
CA PRO A 36 -4.16 -2.39 -1.25
C PRO A 36 -5.35 -2.56 -2.20
N ASP A 37 -6.55 -2.50 -1.66
CA ASP A 37 -7.76 -2.47 -2.47
C ASP A 37 -7.80 -1.20 -3.36
N ALA A 38 -8.39 -1.32 -4.54
CA ALA A 38 -8.47 -0.22 -5.51
C ALA A 38 -9.23 1.00 -4.94
N ALA A 39 -10.22 0.79 -4.06
CA ALA A 39 -10.93 1.88 -3.39
C ALA A 39 -9.97 2.76 -2.59
N SER A 40 -8.99 2.17 -1.89
CA SER A 40 -8.00 2.94 -1.13
C SER A 40 -7.12 3.81 -2.03
N VAL A 41 -6.84 3.37 -3.26
CA VAL A 41 -6.06 4.15 -4.25
C VAL A 41 -6.89 5.31 -4.77
N ASP A 42 -8.19 5.09 -5.02
CA ASP A 42 -9.10 6.13 -5.50
C ASP A 42 -9.40 7.16 -4.41
N ASP A 43 -9.65 6.74 -3.18
CA ASP A 43 -9.90 7.61 -2.02
C ASP A 43 -8.70 8.52 -1.69
N SER A 44 -7.47 8.06 -1.96
CA SER A 44 -6.23 8.81 -1.71
C SER A 44 -5.69 9.57 -2.93
N ARG A 45 -6.42 9.54 -4.06
CA ARG A 45 -5.98 10.17 -5.31
C ARG A 45 -5.95 11.70 -5.22
N GLU A 46 -6.89 12.30 -4.49
CA GLU A 46 -6.94 13.75 -4.28
C GLU A 46 -5.75 14.23 -3.45
N LYS A 47 -5.10 15.30 -3.91
CA LYS A 47 -3.96 15.91 -3.21
C LYS A 47 -4.36 17.22 -2.58
N PHE A 48 -3.97 17.39 -1.33
CA PHE A 48 -4.20 18.60 -0.56
C PHE A 48 -2.89 19.35 -0.31
N THR A 49 -2.95 20.67 -0.42
CA THR A 49 -1.83 21.53 -0.05
C THR A 49 -1.59 21.48 1.47
N PRO A 50 -0.37 21.80 1.94
CA PRO A 50 -0.10 21.90 3.37
C PRO A 50 -1.07 22.84 4.11
N ALA A 51 -1.45 23.96 3.47
CA ALA A 51 -2.43 24.90 4.03
C ALA A 51 -3.82 24.27 4.22
N GLN A 52 -4.30 23.51 3.24
CA GLN A 52 -5.57 22.76 3.36
C GLN A 52 -5.49 21.70 4.46
N ASN A 53 -4.38 20.96 4.55
CA ASN A 53 -4.18 19.94 5.59
C ASN A 53 -4.18 20.55 7.01
N MET A 54 -3.56 21.72 7.21
CA MET A 54 -3.61 22.42 8.50
C MET A 54 -5.03 22.82 8.88
N ILE A 55 -5.81 23.32 7.91
CA ILE A 55 -7.21 23.71 8.13
C ILE A 55 -8.05 22.47 8.45
N PHE A 56 -7.92 21.39 7.66
CA PHE A 56 -8.68 20.16 7.86
C PHE A 56 -8.36 19.51 9.19
N SER A 57 -7.08 19.37 9.53
CA SER A 57 -6.65 18.77 10.82
C SER A 57 -7.22 19.53 12.01
N ARG A 58 -7.23 20.87 11.98
CA ARG A 58 -7.86 21.70 13.02
C ARG A 58 -9.37 21.43 13.10
N LYS A 59 -10.06 21.37 11.96
CA LYS A 59 -11.51 21.08 11.90
C LYS A 59 -11.82 19.67 12.42
N SER A 60 -11.00 18.67 12.09
CA SER A 60 -11.16 17.29 12.57
C SER A 60 -11.00 17.18 14.08
N ALA A 61 -10.02 17.90 14.66
CA ALA A 61 -9.87 17.97 16.11
C ALA A 61 -11.09 18.63 16.79
N GLN A 62 -11.61 19.72 16.20
CA GLN A 62 -12.84 20.37 16.68
C GLN A 62 -14.06 19.47 16.53
N LEU A 63 -14.14 18.67 15.46
CA LEU A 63 -15.24 17.73 15.24
C LEU A 63 -15.21 16.60 16.28
N ALA A 64 -14.03 16.06 16.59
CA ALA A 64 -13.86 15.00 17.57
C ALA A 64 -14.20 15.43 19.01
N SER A 65 -14.11 16.72 19.34
CA SER A 65 -14.47 17.26 20.66
C SER A 65 -15.93 17.69 20.80
N ARG A 66 -16.75 17.58 19.74
CA ARG A 66 -18.18 17.92 19.83
C ARG A 66 -18.93 16.87 20.63
N GLN A 67 -19.67 17.32 21.63
CA GLN A 67 -20.70 16.50 22.27
C GLN A 67 -21.96 16.56 21.41
N SER A 68 -22.49 15.39 21.05
CA SER A 68 -23.80 15.31 20.41
C SER A 68 -24.85 15.76 21.43
N VAL A 69 -25.56 16.83 21.12
CA VAL A 69 -26.70 17.35 21.89
C VAL A 69 -28.00 16.92 21.27
#